data_AF-A0A6I4MRJ5-F1
#
_entry.id   AF-A0A6I4MRJ5-F1
#
_cell.length_a   1.000
_cell.length_b   1.000
_cell.length_c   1.000
_cell.angle_alpha   90.00
_cell.angle_beta   90.00
_cell.angle_gamma   90.00
#
_symmetry.space_group_name_H-M   'P 1'
#
loop_
_entity.id
_entity.type
_entity.pdbx_description
1 polymer ?
#
loop_
_entity_poly.entity_id
_entity_poly.type
_entity_poly.pdbx_seq_one_letter_code
_entity_poly.pdbx_strand_id
1 'polypeptide(L)'
;MTDTPTPRQTAPEAPEGASQPRGGAGRPPGASQSLSGAVEGSATARPTDKIRSPWTPEQVDALNRFQREGGMHPFTCGNEHPAHPNAILEATESGWRCHVLGCDYEQDWAHAFMADPNAWPQPLRDVARAIGDFAEHQAVVPPRLKALAVNAVGPALQARGEWLRLTTRQAVAVAVLVAVKAELEAATRGLPDVAGKCPACLRSGLFLGDGGYVTCPQVDCPDPTAAHDAIEERAGANAYDQAINTPPSAAAAAAIRQRLHDGTTPRRRVDRTTPDNSATSSDGPTVAECAADDRRHWSERQYEGGS
;
A
#
# COMPACT_ATOMS: atom_id res chain seq x y z
N MET A 1 45.25 42.57 19.85
CA MET A 1 45.57 42.41 21.28
C MET A 1 44.27 42.52 22.07
N THR A 2 43.64 41.39 22.36
CA THR A 2 42.80 41.14 23.54
C THR A 2 42.40 39.66 23.46
N ASP A 3 43.27 38.82 24.00
CA ASP A 3 43.00 37.41 24.28
C ASP A 3 42.19 37.32 25.57
N THR A 4 41.00 36.72 25.50
CA THR A 4 40.19 36.37 26.68
C THR A 4 40.41 34.89 26.98
N PRO A 5 41.00 34.51 28.13
CA PRO A 5 41.24 33.11 28.44
C PRO A 5 39.97 32.42 28.96
N THR A 6 39.65 31.28 28.37
CA THR A 6 38.61 30.34 28.81
C THR A 6 39.01 29.69 30.15
N PRO A 7 38.14 29.64 31.17
CA PRO A 7 38.45 28.96 32.42
C PRO A 7 38.44 27.43 32.26
N ARG A 8 39.50 26.79 32.77
CA ARG A 8 39.61 25.34 32.95
C ARG A 8 38.56 24.87 33.96
N GLN A 9 37.64 24.00 33.53
CA GLN A 9 36.82 23.22 34.45
C GLN A 9 37.63 22.04 34.99
N THR A 10 37.73 21.97 36.31
CA THR A 10 38.32 20.86 37.07
C THR A 10 37.24 19.78 37.23
N ALA A 11 37.54 18.55 36.83
CA ALA A 11 36.68 17.41 37.07
C ALA A 11 36.70 17.01 38.55
N PRO A 12 35.58 16.56 39.15
CA PRO A 12 35.59 16.02 40.50
C PRO A 12 36.25 14.64 40.53
N GLU A 13 37.16 14.48 41.49
CA GLU A 13 37.81 13.21 41.84
C GLU A 13 36.76 12.17 42.26
N ALA A 14 36.80 11.00 41.63
CA ALA A 14 36.04 9.83 42.06
C ALA A 14 36.82 9.08 43.15
N PRO A 15 36.15 8.52 44.17
CA PRO A 15 36.82 7.84 45.27
C PRO A 15 37.42 6.49 44.81
N GLU A 16 38.69 6.33 45.14
CA GLU A 16 39.41 5.06 45.18
C GLU A 16 38.69 4.05 46.09
N GLY A 17 38.58 2.79 45.63
CA GLY A 17 38.44 1.66 46.54
C GLY A 17 37.52 0.56 46.04
N ALA A 18 38.12 -0.50 45.47
CA ALA A 18 37.95 -1.88 45.94
C ALA A 18 38.68 -2.85 45.00
N SER A 19 39.88 -3.26 45.41
CA SER A 19 40.58 -4.43 44.87
C SER A 19 39.74 -5.69 45.07
N GLN A 20 39.43 -6.41 43.99
CA GLN A 20 38.92 -7.79 44.07
C GLN A 20 40.09 -8.79 43.97
N PRO A 21 40.09 -9.87 44.77
CA PRO A 21 41.18 -10.84 44.77
C PRO A 21 41.10 -11.78 43.57
N ARG A 22 42.28 -12.01 42.99
CA ARG A 22 42.58 -13.14 42.10
C ARG A 22 42.61 -14.44 42.90
N GLY A 23 41.93 -15.46 42.40
CA GLY A 23 42.06 -16.86 42.80
C GLY A 23 40.95 -17.67 42.12
N GLY A 24 41.14 -18.85 41.55
CA GLY A 24 42.28 -19.73 41.44
C GLY A 24 41.88 -20.89 40.52
N ALA A 25 42.87 -21.59 39.98
CA ALA A 25 42.72 -22.64 38.99
C ALA A 25 42.11 -23.95 39.54
N GLY A 26 41.31 -24.62 38.69
CA GLY A 26 41.41 -26.07 38.39
C GLY A 26 40.65 -27.10 39.24
N ARG A 27 39.68 -27.82 38.63
CA ARG A 27 39.70 -29.29 38.39
C ARG A 27 38.47 -29.77 37.57
N PRO A 28 38.54 -30.96 36.92
CA PRO A 28 37.82 -31.31 35.68
C PRO A 28 36.78 -32.45 35.89
N PRO A 29 36.40 -33.27 34.87
CA PRO A 29 35.03 -33.41 34.42
C PRO A 29 34.36 -34.72 34.89
N GLY A 30 33.02 -34.74 34.89
CA GLY A 30 32.26 -35.97 34.92
C GLY A 30 30.93 -35.86 35.65
N ALA A 31 29.86 -35.69 34.88
CA ALA A 31 28.57 -36.35 35.10
C ALA A 31 27.60 -35.91 34.01
N SER A 32 27.23 -36.86 33.15
CA SER A 32 26.07 -36.76 32.26
C SER A 32 24.84 -36.36 33.07
N GLN A 33 24.25 -35.21 32.74
CA GLN A 33 22.89 -34.90 33.17
C GLN A 33 21.94 -35.10 32.00
N SER A 34 20.99 -35.99 32.26
CA SER A 34 19.90 -36.41 31.41
C SER A 34 19.03 -35.21 31.03
N LEU A 35 18.90 -34.94 29.73
CA LEU A 35 17.93 -34.00 29.19
C LEU A 35 16.53 -34.63 29.28
N SER A 36 15.85 -34.37 30.37
CA SER A 36 14.40 -34.59 30.52
C SER A 36 13.87 -33.55 31.49
N GLY A 37 13.67 -32.34 30.99
CA GLY A 37 13.05 -31.23 31.72
C GLY A 37 11.75 -30.86 31.03
N ALA A 38 10.63 -31.26 31.64
CA ALA A 38 9.29 -30.90 31.24
C ALA A 38 9.09 -29.38 31.21
N VAL A 39 8.25 -28.93 30.29
CA VAL A 39 7.75 -27.56 30.16
C VAL A 39 6.72 -27.32 31.28
N GLU A 40 7.17 -27.28 32.54
CA GLU A 40 6.30 -26.98 33.68
C GLU A 40 6.21 -25.46 33.89
N GLY A 41 4.99 -24.94 33.67
CA GLY A 41 4.44 -23.77 34.36
C GLY A 41 5.20 -22.45 34.18
N SER A 42 4.77 -21.66 33.20
CA SER A 42 5.14 -20.24 33.07
C SER A 42 4.64 -19.43 34.27
N ALA A 43 5.40 -19.47 35.38
CA ALA A 43 5.33 -18.44 36.40
C ALA A 43 5.85 -17.17 35.75
N THR A 44 5.01 -16.14 35.65
CA THR A 44 5.35 -14.86 35.05
C THR A 44 6.57 -14.27 35.77
N ALA A 45 7.74 -14.40 35.17
CA ALA A 45 8.98 -13.81 35.68
C ALA A 45 8.78 -12.31 35.91
N ARG A 46 9.28 -11.80 37.03
CA ARG A 46 9.22 -10.36 37.29
C ARG A 46 10.10 -9.64 36.27
N PRO A 47 9.75 -8.42 35.84
CA PRO A 47 10.56 -7.66 34.87
C PRO A 47 12.03 -7.45 35.30
N THR A 48 12.33 -7.55 36.59
CA THR A 48 13.70 -7.42 37.13
C THR A 48 14.50 -8.72 37.11
N ASP A 49 13.86 -9.85 36.86
CA ASP A 49 14.53 -11.15 36.89
C ASP A 49 15.58 -11.22 35.77
N LYS A 50 16.71 -11.85 36.07
CA LYS A 50 17.81 -12.04 35.12
C LYS A 50 17.87 -13.51 34.70
N ILE A 51 18.01 -13.74 33.41
CA ILE A 51 18.41 -15.04 32.86
C ILE A 51 19.93 -15.04 32.62
N ARG A 52 20.55 -16.22 32.67
CA ARG A 52 21.97 -16.41 32.35
C ARG A 52 22.14 -17.41 31.21
N SER A 53 23.26 -17.33 30.48
CA SER A 53 23.62 -18.31 29.47
C SER A 53 23.95 -19.68 30.12
N PRO A 54 23.80 -20.82 29.40
CA PRO A 54 23.48 -20.92 27.98
C PRO A 54 22.03 -20.53 27.65
N TRP A 55 21.86 -19.76 26.58
CA TRP A 55 20.54 -19.39 26.05
C TRP A 55 20.14 -20.33 24.93
N THR A 56 18.85 -20.62 24.81
CA THR A 56 18.32 -21.37 23.66
C THR A 56 18.40 -20.53 22.39
N PRO A 57 18.40 -21.14 21.19
CA PRO A 57 18.34 -20.40 19.92
C PRO A 57 17.19 -19.38 19.87
N GLU A 58 16.02 -19.73 20.39
CA GLU A 58 14.85 -18.84 20.43
C GLU A 58 15.08 -17.63 21.35
N GLN A 59 15.77 -17.84 22.48
CA GLN A 59 16.16 -16.75 23.37
C GLN A 59 17.20 -15.83 22.71
N VAL A 60 18.18 -16.40 22.00
CA VAL A 60 19.17 -15.63 21.22
C VAL A 60 18.47 -14.75 20.19
N ASP A 61 17.52 -15.31 19.43
CA ASP A 61 16.73 -14.58 18.45
C ASP A 61 15.90 -13.47 19.11
N ALA A 62 15.20 -13.77 20.21
CA ALA A 62 14.40 -12.80 20.94
C ALA A 62 15.24 -11.65 21.51
N LEU A 63 16.40 -11.95 22.09
CA LEU A 63 17.32 -10.95 22.65
C LEU A 63 17.88 -10.03 21.56
N ASN A 64 18.36 -10.61 20.45
CA ASN A 64 18.87 -9.83 19.32
C ASN A 64 17.76 -8.99 18.67
N ARG A 65 16.54 -9.54 18.58
CA ARG A 65 15.36 -8.81 18.09
C ARG A 65 15.01 -7.65 19.02
N PHE A 66 14.98 -7.86 20.33
CA PHE A 66 14.71 -6.82 21.31
C PHE A 66 15.70 -5.65 21.20
N GLN A 67 17.00 -5.90 20.95
CA GLN A 67 17.95 -4.80 20.78
C GLN A 67 17.74 -3.98 19.51
N ARG A 68 17.30 -4.62 18.41
CA ARG A 68 17.06 -3.94 17.13
C ARG A 68 15.74 -3.17 17.11
N GLU A 69 14.72 -3.73 17.74
CA GLU A 69 13.33 -3.22 17.70
C GLU A 69 12.94 -2.45 18.97
N GLY A 70 13.63 -2.69 20.07
CA GLY A 70 13.36 -2.08 21.35
C GLY A 70 13.69 -0.59 21.34
N GLY A 71 12.79 0.23 21.87
CA GLY A 71 13.04 1.64 22.18
C GLY A 71 13.98 1.86 23.38
N MET A 72 14.70 0.82 23.82
CA MET A 72 15.61 0.84 24.97
C MET A 72 17.05 0.89 24.50
N HIS A 73 17.97 1.34 25.37
CA HIS A 73 19.40 1.33 25.05
C HIS A 73 19.89 -0.11 24.84
N PRO A 74 20.61 -0.39 23.74
CA PRO A 74 21.17 -1.72 23.49
C PRO A 74 22.28 -2.04 24.51
N PHE A 75 22.58 -3.31 24.70
CA PHE A 75 23.78 -3.73 25.40
C PHE A 75 25.00 -3.35 24.55
N THR A 76 25.92 -2.61 25.16
CA THR A 76 27.14 -2.13 24.53
C THR A 76 28.35 -2.75 25.20
N CYS A 77 29.40 -2.98 24.42
CA CYS A 77 30.69 -3.42 24.91
C CYS A 77 31.24 -2.42 25.93
N GLY A 78 31.72 -2.93 27.07
CA GLY A 78 32.36 -2.10 28.09
C GLY A 78 33.80 -1.69 27.74
N ASN A 79 34.39 -2.26 26.69
CA ASN A 79 35.73 -1.91 26.23
C ASN A 79 35.68 -0.78 25.20
N GLU A 80 36.71 0.06 25.20
CA GLU A 80 36.86 1.12 24.21
C GLU A 80 37.28 0.55 22.85
N HIS A 81 36.60 0.99 21.79
CA HIS A 81 36.92 0.65 20.40
C HIS A 81 37.07 1.94 19.59
N PRO A 82 38.28 2.26 19.07
CA PRO A 82 38.51 3.49 18.31
C PRO A 82 37.59 3.66 17.10
N ALA A 83 37.26 2.55 16.42
CA ALA A 83 36.37 2.56 15.26
C ALA A 83 34.88 2.52 15.62
N HIS A 84 34.54 2.07 16.84
CA HIS A 84 33.16 1.76 17.26
C HIS A 84 32.91 2.13 18.72
N PRO A 85 32.87 3.41 19.10
CA PRO A 85 32.83 3.85 20.51
C PRO A 85 31.58 3.44 21.32
N ASN A 86 30.70 2.61 20.77
CA ASN A 86 29.57 1.98 21.45
C ASN A 86 29.23 0.65 20.75
N ALA A 87 30.22 -0.24 20.55
CA ALA A 87 30.00 -1.50 19.85
C ALA A 87 28.86 -2.27 20.51
N ILE A 88 27.80 -2.56 19.75
CA ILE A 88 26.62 -3.28 20.25
C ILE A 88 27.00 -4.75 20.40
N LEU A 89 26.66 -5.33 21.56
CA LEU A 89 26.87 -6.75 21.80
C LEU A 89 25.85 -7.57 21.01
N GLU A 90 26.26 -8.72 20.50
CA GLU A 90 25.39 -9.69 19.85
C GLU A 90 25.11 -10.84 20.81
N ALA A 91 23.85 -11.23 20.97
CA ALA A 91 23.52 -12.42 21.75
C ALA A 91 23.96 -13.66 20.97
N THR A 92 24.64 -14.57 21.67
CA THR A 92 24.97 -15.93 21.23
C THR A 92 24.51 -16.91 22.29
N GLU A 93 24.50 -18.22 22.02
CA GLU A 93 24.11 -19.22 23.02
C GLU A 93 24.93 -19.13 24.31
N SER A 94 26.20 -18.72 24.22
CA SER A 94 27.09 -18.53 25.38
C SER A 94 26.93 -17.19 26.13
N GLY A 95 26.13 -16.24 25.65
CA GLY A 95 25.98 -14.91 26.25
C GLY A 95 26.06 -13.77 25.22
N TRP A 96 26.12 -12.53 25.70
CA TRP A 96 26.42 -11.36 24.86
C TRP A 96 27.91 -11.34 24.51
N ARG A 97 28.25 -11.12 23.24
CA ARG A 97 29.64 -11.04 22.77
C ARG A 97 29.88 -9.78 21.95
N CYS A 98 31.06 -9.19 22.11
CA CYS A 98 31.50 -8.11 21.22
C CYS A 98 31.97 -8.69 19.87
N HIS A 99 31.48 -8.15 18.76
CA HIS A 99 31.86 -8.58 17.41
C HIS A 99 33.15 -7.90 16.90
N VAL A 100 33.73 -6.96 17.66
CA VAL A 100 34.98 -6.29 17.26
C VAL A 100 36.13 -7.29 17.36
N LEU A 101 36.83 -7.50 16.24
CA LEU A 101 37.94 -8.44 16.15
C LEU A 101 39.01 -8.15 17.22
N GLY A 102 39.34 -9.18 18.01
CA GLY A 102 40.32 -9.06 19.10
C GLY A 102 39.75 -8.57 20.43
N CYS A 103 38.45 -8.28 20.52
CA CYS A 103 37.79 -8.02 21.79
C CYS A 103 37.16 -9.31 22.35
N ASP A 104 37.47 -9.61 23.60
CA ASP A 104 36.97 -10.77 24.36
C ASP A 104 35.90 -10.38 25.41
N TYR A 105 35.29 -9.20 25.26
CA TYR A 105 34.24 -8.75 26.19
C TYR A 105 33.00 -9.63 26.03
N GLU A 106 32.56 -10.20 27.14
CA GLU A 106 31.39 -11.05 27.24
C GLU A 106 30.53 -10.67 28.45
N GLN A 107 29.21 -10.85 28.32
CA GLN A 107 28.26 -10.71 29.43
C GLN A 107 27.28 -11.89 29.39
N ASP A 108 27.18 -12.63 30.49
CA ASP A 108 26.40 -13.88 30.55
C ASP A 108 24.93 -13.70 30.93
N TRP A 109 24.46 -12.48 31.19
CA TRP A 109 23.12 -12.22 31.70
C TRP A 109 22.29 -11.26 30.84
N ALA A 110 20.98 -11.44 30.85
CA ALA A 110 19.99 -10.52 30.27
C ALA A 110 18.76 -10.45 31.19
N HIS A 111 17.91 -9.43 31.03
CA HIS A 111 16.63 -9.43 31.74
C HIS A 111 15.68 -10.47 31.12
N ALA A 112 14.99 -11.24 31.96
CA ALA A 112 14.16 -12.36 31.54
C ALA A 112 13.09 -11.95 30.53
N PHE A 113 12.45 -10.79 30.73
CA PHE A 113 11.41 -10.29 29.82
C PHE A 113 11.93 -10.02 28.40
N MET A 114 13.23 -9.79 28.22
CA MET A 114 13.79 -9.50 26.88
C MET A 114 13.83 -10.76 26.01
N ALA A 115 13.96 -11.93 26.62
CA ALA A 115 14.04 -13.22 25.93
C ALA A 115 12.67 -13.86 25.63
N ASP A 116 11.57 -13.23 26.07
CA ASP A 116 10.21 -13.65 25.75
C ASP A 116 9.46 -12.49 25.07
N PRO A 117 9.22 -12.54 23.75
CA PRO A 117 8.44 -11.55 23.02
C PRO A 117 7.04 -11.29 23.60
N ASN A 118 6.44 -12.28 24.26
CA ASN A 118 5.13 -12.13 24.91
C ASN A 118 5.20 -11.38 26.24
N ALA A 119 6.39 -11.18 26.80
CA ALA A 119 6.62 -10.42 28.01
C ALA A 119 6.98 -8.94 27.74
N TRP A 120 7.16 -8.54 26.48
CA TRP A 120 7.55 -7.16 26.15
C TRP A 120 6.47 -6.14 26.54
N PRO A 121 6.83 -4.92 26.98
CA PRO A 121 5.86 -3.84 27.19
C PRO A 121 4.97 -3.62 25.95
N GLN A 122 3.67 -3.38 26.14
CA GLN A 122 2.71 -3.25 25.03
C GLN A 122 3.13 -2.28 23.92
N PRO A 123 3.66 -1.06 24.21
CA PRO A 123 4.13 -0.17 23.15
C PRO A 123 5.22 -0.80 22.27
N LEU A 124 6.08 -1.65 22.85
CA LEU A 124 7.12 -2.36 22.11
C LEU A 124 6.55 -3.57 21.36
N ARG A 125 5.54 -4.26 21.89
CA ARG A 125 4.83 -5.31 21.14
C ARG A 125 4.11 -4.75 19.94
N ASP A 126 3.43 -3.61 20.09
CA ASP A 126 2.70 -2.96 19.01
C ASP A 126 3.66 -2.48 17.92
N VAL A 127 4.81 -1.92 18.29
CA VAL A 127 5.87 -1.54 17.33
C VAL A 127 6.50 -2.78 16.67
N ALA A 128 6.86 -3.82 17.41
CA ALA A 128 7.46 -5.04 16.87
C ALA A 128 6.51 -5.80 15.92
N ARG A 129 5.22 -5.86 16.26
CA ARG A 129 4.16 -6.39 15.40
C ARG A 129 4.02 -5.50 14.17
N ALA A 130 3.88 -4.19 14.35
CA ALA A 130 3.77 -3.24 13.26
C ALA A 130 4.98 -3.29 12.32
N ILE A 131 6.22 -3.49 12.81
CA ILE A 131 7.42 -3.64 11.98
C ILE A 131 7.41 -4.97 11.20
N GLY A 132 6.99 -6.06 11.83
CA GLY A 132 6.83 -7.35 11.14
C GLY A 132 5.81 -7.26 10.00
N ASP A 133 4.63 -6.72 10.30
CA ASP A 133 3.59 -6.45 9.32
C ASP A 133 4.11 -5.47 8.25
N PHE A 134 4.88 -4.46 8.64
CA PHE A 134 5.46 -3.46 7.74
C PHE A 134 6.50 -4.01 6.78
N ALA A 135 7.33 -4.98 7.20
CA ALA A 135 8.30 -5.63 6.31
C ALA A 135 7.58 -6.40 5.18
N GLU A 136 6.46 -7.04 5.51
CA GLU A 136 5.60 -7.72 4.54
C GLU A 136 4.89 -6.72 3.61
N HIS A 137 4.39 -5.60 4.16
CA HIS A 137 3.73 -4.55 3.38
C HIS A 137 4.72 -3.71 2.54
N GLN A 138 5.99 -3.62 2.94
CA GLN A 138 7.02 -2.90 2.19
C GLN A 138 7.27 -3.50 0.80
N ALA A 139 7.02 -4.79 0.61
CA ALA A 139 7.16 -5.46 -0.68
C ALA A 139 6.09 -5.00 -1.70
N VAL A 140 4.95 -4.46 -1.22
CA VAL A 140 3.78 -4.15 -2.04
C VAL A 140 3.74 -2.68 -2.49
N VAL A 141 4.49 -1.78 -1.83
CA VAL A 141 4.45 -0.34 -2.14
C VAL A 141 5.51 0.02 -3.20
N PRO A 142 5.10 0.55 -4.39
CA PRO A 142 6.03 0.97 -5.43
C PRO A 142 7.09 1.97 -4.93
N PRO A 143 8.36 1.85 -5.34
CA PRO A 143 9.44 2.73 -4.89
C PRO A 143 9.17 4.23 -5.10
N ARG A 144 8.48 4.61 -6.19
CA ARG A 144 8.10 5.99 -6.47
C ARG A 144 7.13 6.56 -5.42
N LEU A 145 6.15 5.77 -4.99
CA LEU A 145 5.20 6.20 -3.96
C LEU A 145 5.87 6.33 -2.60
N LYS A 146 6.81 5.43 -2.26
CA LYS A 146 7.63 5.58 -1.04
C LYS A 146 8.40 6.91 -1.05
N ALA A 147 9.06 7.25 -2.15
CA ALA A 147 9.82 8.49 -2.26
C ALA A 147 8.92 9.74 -2.10
N LEU A 148 7.74 9.73 -2.74
CA LEU A 148 6.77 10.82 -2.61
C LEU A 148 6.27 10.98 -1.17
N ALA A 149 5.93 9.88 -0.50
CA ALA A 149 5.47 9.93 0.89
C ALA A 149 6.55 10.43 1.86
N VAL A 150 7.80 9.99 1.69
CA VAL A 150 8.92 10.48 2.51
C VAL A 150 9.11 11.99 2.32
N ASN A 151 9.01 12.47 1.07
CA ASN A 151 9.12 13.90 0.77
C ASN A 151 7.93 14.72 1.29
N ALA A 152 6.73 14.14 1.36
CA ALA A 152 5.54 14.80 1.91
C ALA A 152 5.56 14.88 3.45
N VAL A 153 6.09 13.87 4.13
CA VAL A 153 6.14 13.80 5.60
C VAL A 153 7.19 14.77 6.18
N GLY A 154 8.30 15.00 5.47
CA GLY A 154 9.39 15.88 5.93
C GLY A 154 8.92 17.29 6.32
N PRO A 155 8.26 18.05 5.43
CA PRO A 155 7.76 19.39 5.73
C PRO A 155 6.73 19.42 6.87
N ALA A 156 5.85 18.41 6.95
CA ALA A 156 4.80 18.34 7.98
C ALA A 156 5.39 18.14 9.40
N LEU A 157 6.43 17.31 9.53
CA LEU A 157 7.15 17.12 10.79
C LEU A 157 8.00 18.34 11.16
N GLN A 158 8.65 18.94 10.16
CA GLN A 158 9.46 20.14 10.37
C GLN A 158 8.61 21.34 10.85
N ALA A 159 7.38 21.49 10.34
CA ALA A 159 6.44 22.50 10.80
C ALA A 159 6.04 22.33 12.28
N ARG A 160 6.19 21.13 12.85
CA ARG A 160 5.97 20.82 14.27
C ARG A 160 7.23 20.94 15.12
N GLY A 161 8.36 21.34 14.54
CA GLY A 161 9.64 21.42 15.23
C GLY A 161 10.27 20.05 15.52
N GLU A 162 9.73 18.97 14.95
CA GLU A 162 10.21 17.61 15.21
C GLU A 162 11.23 17.17 14.14
N TRP A 163 12.48 17.00 14.57
CA TRP A 163 13.51 16.40 13.74
C TRP A 163 13.59 14.89 14.01
N LEU A 164 12.79 14.12 13.28
CA LEU A 164 12.91 12.66 13.29
C LEU A 164 14.15 12.21 12.50
N ARG A 165 14.81 11.14 12.96
CA ARG A 165 15.87 10.45 12.20
C ARG A 165 15.31 9.94 10.87
N LEU A 166 16.16 9.81 9.86
CA LEU A 166 15.74 9.38 8.51
C LEU A 166 14.98 8.05 8.53
N THR A 167 15.45 7.09 9.31
CA THR A 167 14.79 5.77 9.48
C THR A 167 13.38 5.92 10.05
N THR A 168 13.19 6.77 11.05
CA THR A 168 11.88 7.06 11.62
C THR A 168 10.97 7.76 10.61
N ARG A 169 11.49 8.70 9.80
CA ARG A 169 10.70 9.35 8.74
C ARG A 169 10.23 8.34 7.68
N GLN A 170 11.08 7.40 7.30
CA GLN A 170 10.72 6.33 6.38
C GLN A 170 9.64 5.42 6.95
N ALA A 171 9.72 5.07 8.24
CA ALA A 171 8.70 4.29 8.93
C ALA A 171 7.34 5.02 8.93
N VAL A 172 7.34 6.31 9.29
CA VAL A 172 6.11 7.13 9.28
C VAL A 172 5.53 7.25 7.87
N ALA A 173 6.36 7.50 6.86
CA ALA A 173 5.89 7.66 5.48
C ALA A 173 5.19 6.40 4.94
N VAL A 174 5.77 5.22 5.20
CA VAL A 174 5.16 3.97 4.77
C VAL A 174 3.91 3.65 5.60
N ALA A 175 3.90 3.94 6.92
CA ALA A 175 2.69 3.79 7.74
C ALA A 175 1.53 4.67 7.23
N VAL A 176 1.82 5.91 6.83
CA VAL A 176 0.84 6.82 6.21
C VAL A 176 0.32 6.23 4.88
N LEU A 177 1.21 5.71 4.02
CA LEU A 177 0.77 5.08 2.76
C LEU A 177 -0.13 3.87 2.99
N VAL A 178 0.17 3.03 3.99
CA VAL A 178 -0.67 1.88 4.35
C VAL A 178 -2.03 2.35 4.85
N ALA A 179 -2.08 3.37 5.71
CA ALA A 179 -3.33 3.93 6.21
C ALA A 179 -4.18 4.53 5.08
N VAL A 180 -3.58 5.36 4.20
CA VAL A 180 -4.28 5.95 3.05
C VAL A 180 -4.79 4.88 2.09
N LYS A 181 -4.02 3.82 1.84
CA LYS A 181 -4.48 2.70 1.01
C LYS A 181 -5.68 1.99 1.66
N ALA A 182 -5.63 1.72 2.96
CA ALA A 182 -6.73 1.08 3.67
C ALA A 182 -8.00 1.95 3.68
N GLU A 183 -7.87 3.26 3.86
CA GLU A 183 -8.99 4.21 3.76
C GLU A 183 -9.56 4.27 2.34
N LEU A 184 -8.70 4.30 1.32
CA LEU A 184 -9.13 4.26 -0.09
C LEU A 184 -9.87 2.96 -0.39
N GLU A 185 -9.31 1.82 0.00
CA GLU A 185 -9.96 0.51 -0.17
C GLU A 185 -11.31 0.47 0.55
N ALA A 186 -11.39 0.97 1.79
CA ALA A 186 -12.64 1.06 2.54
C ALA A 186 -13.65 1.99 1.87
N ALA A 187 -13.22 3.14 1.36
CA ALA A 187 -14.07 4.08 0.62
C ALA A 187 -14.58 3.48 -0.70
N THR A 188 -13.77 2.65 -1.36
CA THR A 188 -14.17 1.92 -2.58
C THR A 188 -15.00 0.67 -2.29
N ARG A 189 -15.00 0.16 -1.05
CA ARG A 189 -15.71 -1.06 -0.64
C ARG A 189 -17.21 -0.79 -0.58
N GLY A 190 -17.90 -1.02 -1.70
CA GLY A 190 -19.33 -0.79 -1.86
C GLY A 190 -19.68 0.09 -3.05
N LEU A 191 -18.68 0.68 -3.72
CA LEU A 191 -18.90 1.20 -5.06
C LEU A 191 -19.13 0.01 -6.01
N PRO A 192 -20.16 0.06 -6.88
CA PRO A 192 -20.39 -1.01 -7.83
C PRO A 192 -19.17 -1.13 -8.75
N ASP A 193 -18.65 -2.36 -8.88
CA ASP A 193 -17.59 -2.65 -9.85
C ASP A 193 -18.10 -2.30 -11.26
N VAL A 194 -17.46 -1.33 -11.90
CA VAL A 194 -17.77 -0.98 -13.28
C VAL A 194 -17.02 -1.97 -14.19
N ALA A 195 -17.67 -3.08 -14.49
CA ALA A 195 -17.15 -4.07 -15.43
C ALA A 195 -17.21 -3.52 -16.87
N GLY A 196 -16.11 -3.65 -17.62
CA GLY A 196 -16.08 -3.26 -19.03
C GLY A 196 -14.69 -2.90 -19.55
N LYS A 197 -14.67 -2.48 -20.83
CA LYS A 197 -13.50 -1.90 -21.50
C LYS A 197 -13.81 -0.46 -21.91
N CYS A 198 -12.82 0.41 -21.84
CA CYS A 198 -12.94 1.77 -22.35
C CYS A 198 -13.16 1.75 -23.88
N PRO A 199 -14.18 2.41 -24.44
CA PRO A 199 -14.41 2.40 -25.89
C PRO A 199 -13.32 3.17 -26.66
N ALA A 200 -12.64 4.13 -26.05
CA ALA A 200 -11.58 4.89 -26.70
C ALA A 200 -10.25 4.13 -26.83
N CYS A 201 -9.84 3.37 -25.81
CA CYS A 201 -8.53 2.69 -25.81
C CYS A 201 -8.60 1.16 -25.64
N LEU A 202 -9.81 0.59 -25.50
CA LEU A 202 -10.09 -0.85 -25.36
C LEU A 202 -9.45 -1.55 -24.15
N ARG A 203 -8.80 -0.81 -23.24
CA ARG A 203 -8.23 -1.37 -22.01
C ARG A 203 -9.33 -1.64 -20.98
N SER A 204 -9.11 -2.66 -20.17
CA SER A 204 -9.97 -3.01 -19.04
C SER A 204 -9.71 -2.10 -17.83
N GLY A 205 -10.69 -2.07 -16.94
CA GLY A 205 -10.68 -1.24 -15.74
C GLY A 205 -11.34 0.10 -16.06
N LEU A 206 -12.63 0.19 -15.79
CA LEU A 206 -13.35 1.45 -15.70
C LEU A 206 -13.59 1.72 -14.21
N PHE A 207 -13.69 2.97 -13.82
CA PHE A 207 -14.06 3.32 -12.45
C PHE A 207 -15.16 4.37 -12.42
N LEU A 208 -15.96 4.32 -11.36
CA LEU A 208 -16.99 5.32 -11.07
C LEU A 208 -16.34 6.48 -10.32
N GLY A 209 -16.22 7.63 -10.97
CA GLY A 209 -15.73 8.85 -10.34
C GLY A 209 -16.77 9.52 -9.44
N ASP A 210 -16.30 10.45 -8.62
CA ASP A 210 -17.17 11.30 -7.81
C ASP A 210 -18.13 12.09 -8.72
N GLY A 211 -19.43 11.92 -8.51
CA GLY A 211 -20.48 12.47 -9.38
C GLY A 211 -21.18 11.45 -10.27
N GLY A 212 -20.78 10.17 -10.22
CA GLY A 212 -21.49 9.08 -10.93
C GLY A 212 -21.06 8.90 -12.39
N TYR A 213 -19.97 9.53 -12.81
CA TYR A 213 -19.40 9.40 -14.15
C TYR A 213 -18.48 8.18 -14.23
N VAL A 214 -18.54 7.45 -15.34
CA VAL A 214 -17.64 6.32 -15.60
C VAL A 214 -16.47 6.79 -16.45
N THR A 215 -15.23 6.58 -15.98
CA THR A 215 -14.03 7.07 -16.66
C THR A 215 -12.94 6.00 -16.79
N CYS A 216 -12.08 6.17 -17.79
CA CYS A 216 -10.89 5.36 -17.99
C CYS A 216 -9.76 5.79 -17.02
N PRO A 217 -9.12 4.86 -16.28
CA PRO A 217 -8.00 5.16 -15.37
C PRO A 217 -6.66 5.33 -16.09
N GLN A 218 -6.62 5.14 -17.41
CA GLN A 218 -5.38 5.15 -18.17
C GLN A 218 -4.97 6.59 -18.47
N VAL A 219 -3.83 7.02 -17.94
CA VAL A 219 -3.30 8.39 -18.10
C VAL A 219 -3.12 8.78 -19.57
N ASP A 220 -2.77 7.81 -20.43
CA ASP A 220 -2.54 8.04 -21.86
C ASP A 220 -3.80 7.77 -22.72
N CYS A 221 -4.99 7.70 -22.12
CA CYS A 221 -6.23 7.54 -22.87
C CYS A 221 -6.53 8.81 -23.66
N PRO A 222 -6.78 8.74 -24.99
CA PRO A 222 -7.09 9.93 -25.78
C PRO A 222 -8.43 10.54 -25.41
N ASP A 223 -9.34 9.73 -24.84
CA ASP A 223 -10.66 10.15 -24.39
C ASP A 223 -11.08 9.32 -23.16
N PRO A 224 -10.78 9.78 -21.94
CA PRO A 224 -11.12 9.06 -20.72
C PRO A 224 -12.62 9.06 -20.41
N THR A 225 -13.41 9.96 -21.02
CA THR A 225 -14.86 10.12 -20.77
C THR A 225 -15.73 9.32 -21.75
N ALA A 226 -15.18 8.82 -22.85
CA ALA A 226 -15.91 8.06 -23.87
C ALA A 226 -16.80 6.91 -23.32
N ALA A 227 -16.42 6.31 -22.20
CA ALA A 227 -17.23 5.28 -21.55
C ALA A 227 -18.56 5.83 -21.01
N HIS A 228 -18.54 7.01 -20.37
CA HIS A 228 -19.75 7.68 -19.90
C HIS A 228 -20.63 8.14 -21.07
N ASP A 229 -20.03 8.76 -22.09
CA ASP A 229 -20.75 9.24 -23.27
C ASP A 229 -21.47 8.09 -23.99
N ALA A 230 -20.80 6.93 -24.13
CA ALA A 230 -21.40 5.73 -24.71
C ALA A 230 -22.57 5.18 -23.86
N ILE A 231 -22.52 5.32 -22.52
CA ILE A 231 -23.63 4.93 -21.64
C ILE A 231 -24.82 5.87 -21.83
N GLU A 232 -24.59 7.19 -21.89
CA GLU A 232 -25.64 8.18 -22.12
C GLU A 232 -26.28 8.02 -23.49
N GLU A 233 -25.47 7.86 -24.54
CA GLU A 233 -25.95 7.63 -25.91
C GLU A 233 -26.82 6.37 -25.98
N ARG A 234 -26.37 5.27 -25.37
CA ARG A 234 -27.15 4.03 -25.31
C ARG A 234 -28.44 4.19 -24.53
N ALA A 235 -28.42 4.93 -23.42
CA ALA A 235 -29.62 5.22 -22.65
C ALA A 235 -30.63 6.04 -23.47
N GLY A 236 -30.14 7.04 -24.24
CA GLY A 236 -30.94 7.82 -25.17
C GLY A 236 -31.57 6.98 -26.28
N ALA A 237 -30.78 6.10 -26.90
CA ALA A 237 -31.26 5.17 -27.93
C ALA A 237 -32.35 4.23 -27.37
N ASN A 238 -32.13 3.65 -26.19
CA ASN A 238 -33.11 2.78 -25.54
C ASN A 238 -34.40 3.55 -25.19
N ALA A 239 -34.30 4.79 -24.71
CA ALA A 239 -35.46 5.61 -24.39
C ALA A 239 -36.26 5.96 -25.67
N TYR A 240 -35.58 6.24 -26.77
CA TYR A 240 -36.20 6.48 -28.07
C TYR A 240 -36.91 5.23 -28.60
N ASP A 241 -36.25 4.08 -28.58
CA ASP A 241 -36.84 2.80 -28.99
C ASP A 241 -38.04 2.44 -28.12
N GLN A 242 -37.96 2.66 -26.80
CA GLN A 242 -39.09 2.49 -25.90
C GLN A 242 -40.23 3.43 -26.27
N ALA A 243 -39.96 4.71 -26.57
CA ALA A 243 -41.00 5.66 -26.95
C ALA A 243 -41.72 5.28 -28.25
N ILE A 244 -41.00 4.73 -29.23
CA ILE A 244 -41.60 4.27 -30.49
C ILE A 244 -42.41 2.98 -30.31
N ASN A 245 -41.88 2.05 -29.51
CA ASN A 245 -42.51 0.74 -29.33
C ASN A 245 -43.59 0.73 -28.24
N THR A 246 -43.67 1.77 -27.41
CA THR A 246 -44.75 1.90 -26.43
C THR A 246 -46.03 2.30 -27.15
N PRO A 247 -47.07 1.44 -27.17
CA PRO A 247 -48.33 1.80 -27.78
C PRO A 247 -48.92 3.04 -27.08
N PRO A 248 -49.58 3.95 -27.82
CA PRO A 248 -50.22 5.10 -27.20
C PRO A 248 -51.23 4.63 -26.16
N SER A 249 -51.36 5.38 -25.06
CA SER A 249 -52.34 5.07 -24.01
C SER A 249 -53.75 4.95 -24.62
N ALA A 250 -54.65 4.20 -23.99
CA ALA A 250 -56.02 4.03 -24.50
C ALA A 250 -56.73 5.39 -24.73
N ALA A 251 -56.46 6.36 -23.85
CA ALA A 251 -56.95 7.74 -23.98
C ALA A 251 -56.33 8.46 -25.20
N ALA A 252 -55.00 8.35 -25.41
CA ALA A 252 -54.34 8.93 -26.57
C ALA A 252 -54.81 8.27 -27.88
N ALA A 253 -54.97 6.94 -27.90
CA ALA A 253 -55.54 6.20 -29.02
C ALA A 253 -56.99 6.60 -29.30
N ALA A 254 -57.82 6.80 -28.28
CA ALA A 254 -59.18 7.33 -28.42
C ALA A 254 -59.19 8.75 -29.00
N ALA A 255 -58.32 9.64 -28.51
CA ALA A 255 -58.19 11.00 -29.01
C ALA A 255 -57.70 11.05 -30.48
N ILE A 256 -56.77 10.17 -30.86
CA ILE A 256 -56.34 10.01 -32.27
C ILE A 256 -57.52 9.55 -33.13
N ARG A 257 -58.27 8.53 -32.69
CA ARG A 257 -59.47 8.04 -33.41
C ARG A 257 -60.53 9.14 -33.56
N GLN A 258 -60.80 9.92 -32.52
CA GLN A 258 -61.75 11.02 -32.56
C GLN A 258 -61.33 12.10 -33.58
N ARG A 259 -60.04 12.51 -33.57
CA ARG A 259 -59.53 13.49 -34.54
C ARG A 259 -59.58 13.00 -35.99
N LEU A 260 -59.41 11.69 -36.21
CA LEU A 260 -59.56 11.08 -37.53
C LEU A 260 -61.02 11.12 -37.98
N HIS A 261 -61.94 10.80 -37.08
CA HIS A 261 -63.39 10.85 -37.33
C HIS A 261 -63.86 12.28 -37.64
N ASP A 262 -63.42 13.27 -36.87
CA ASP A 262 -63.88 14.65 -36.98
C ASP A 262 -63.16 15.44 -38.09
N GLY A 263 -62.24 14.81 -38.81
CA GLY A 263 -61.48 15.45 -39.89
C GLY A 263 -60.50 16.53 -39.43
N THR A 264 -60.32 16.71 -38.11
CA THR A 264 -59.44 17.73 -37.52
C THR A 264 -57.98 17.28 -37.46
N THR A 265 -57.67 16.08 -37.95
CA THR A 265 -56.27 15.64 -38.03
C THR A 265 -55.59 16.47 -39.11
N PRO A 266 -54.53 17.25 -38.80
CA PRO A 266 -53.81 18.00 -39.81
C PRO A 266 -53.31 17.01 -40.85
N ARG A 267 -53.90 17.06 -42.05
CA ARG A 267 -53.36 16.34 -43.20
C ARG A 267 -52.03 17.02 -43.49
N ARG A 268 -50.93 16.40 -43.04
CA ARG A 268 -49.60 16.80 -43.49
C ARG A 268 -49.65 16.68 -45.00
N ARG A 269 -49.74 17.81 -45.71
CA ARG A 269 -49.45 17.84 -47.14
C ARG A 269 -47.99 17.45 -47.21
N VAL A 270 -47.75 16.19 -47.53
CA VAL A 270 -46.47 15.80 -48.07
C VAL A 270 -46.45 16.49 -49.41
N ASP A 271 -45.92 17.71 -49.44
CA ASP A 271 -45.52 18.31 -50.70
C ASP A 271 -44.49 17.33 -51.25
N ARG A 272 -44.94 16.49 -52.20
CA ARG A 272 -44.05 15.82 -53.12
C ARG A 272 -43.41 16.97 -53.89
N THR A 273 -42.30 17.47 -53.37
CA THR A 273 -41.31 18.13 -54.19
C THR A 273 -40.90 17.07 -55.18
N THR A 274 -41.53 17.07 -56.35
CA THR A 274 -41.04 16.34 -57.52
C THR A 274 -39.59 16.79 -57.65
N PRO A 275 -38.59 15.90 -57.50
CA PRO A 275 -37.21 16.31 -57.70
C PRO A 275 -37.13 16.89 -59.10
N ASP A 276 -36.69 18.15 -59.17
CA ASP A 276 -36.48 18.85 -60.42
C ASP A 276 -35.39 18.07 -61.17
N ASN A 277 -35.79 17.34 -62.22
CA ASN A 277 -34.94 16.46 -63.04
C ASN A 277 -34.00 17.26 -63.96
N SER A 278 -33.56 18.44 -63.51
CA SER A 278 -32.81 19.42 -64.30
C SER A 278 -31.40 19.65 -63.71
N ALA A 279 -30.73 18.57 -63.31
CA ALA A 279 -29.28 18.55 -63.10
C ALA A 279 -28.67 17.35 -63.83
N THR A 280 -28.31 17.60 -65.09
CA THR A 280 -27.42 16.79 -65.91
C THR A 280 -26.04 16.66 -65.26
N SER A 281 -25.75 15.52 -64.65
CA SER A 281 -24.41 14.90 -64.57
C SER A 281 -24.60 13.48 -64.04
N SER A 282 -24.86 12.57 -64.98
CA SER A 282 -25.18 11.17 -64.75
C SER A 282 -23.92 10.31 -64.78
N ASP A 283 -23.08 10.41 -63.76
CA ASP A 283 -21.98 9.45 -63.48
C ASP A 283 -21.96 9.08 -61.98
N GLY A 284 -23.15 8.97 -61.38
CA GLY A 284 -23.31 8.40 -60.04
C GLY A 284 -23.56 6.89 -60.14
N PRO A 285 -23.03 6.08 -59.20
CA PRO A 285 -23.30 4.65 -59.18
C PRO A 285 -24.81 4.41 -59.09
N THR A 286 -25.29 3.52 -59.95
CA THR A 286 -26.66 3.05 -59.93
C THR A 286 -26.97 2.42 -58.57
N VAL A 287 -28.25 2.36 -58.22
CA VAL A 287 -28.70 1.65 -57.01
C VAL A 287 -28.19 0.20 -56.97
N ALA A 288 -28.02 -0.43 -58.15
CA ALA A 288 -27.45 -1.76 -58.27
C ALA A 288 -25.94 -1.80 -57.92
N GLU A 289 -25.18 -0.77 -58.27
CA GLU A 289 -23.76 -0.63 -57.92
C GLU A 289 -23.59 -0.33 -56.43
N CYS A 290 -24.40 0.55 -55.85
CA CYS A 290 -24.39 0.78 -54.40
C CYS A 290 -24.73 -0.50 -53.62
N ALA A 291 -25.71 -1.28 -54.10
CA ALA A 291 -26.06 -2.56 -53.48
C ALA A 291 -25.01 -3.66 -53.71
N ALA A 292 -24.16 -3.53 -54.73
CA ALA A 292 -23.02 -4.43 -54.94
C ALA A 292 -21.84 -4.07 -54.03
N ASP A 293 -21.56 -2.77 -53.86
CA ASP A 293 -20.52 -2.28 -52.95
C ASP A 293 -20.83 -2.61 -51.49
N ASP A 294 -22.09 -2.43 -51.07
CA ASP A 294 -22.51 -2.77 -49.71
C ASP A 294 -22.29 -4.27 -49.44
N ARG A 295 -22.66 -5.15 -50.40
CA ARG A 295 -22.42 -6.60 -50.27
C ARG A 295 -20.94 -6.97 -50.16
N ARG A 296 -20.03 -6.28 -50.86
CA ARG A 296 -18.59 -6.52 -50.71
C ARG A 296 -18.12 -6.14 -49.30
N HIS A 297 -18.57 -5.00 -48.81
CA HIS A 297 -18.16 -4.48 -47.51
C HIS A 297 -18.64 -5.36 -46.34
N TRP A 298 -19.79 -6.02 -46.48
CA TRP A 298 -20.28 -7.00 -45.52
C TRP A 298 -19.53 -8.35 -45.58
N SER A 299 -19.06 -8.78 -46.77
CA SER A 299 -18.31 -10.03 -46.91
C SER A 299 -16.88 -9.98 -46.36
N GLU A 300 -16.20 -8.83 -46.46
CA GLU A 300 -14.83 -8.67 -45.94
C GLU A 300 -14.79 -8.69 -44.41
N ARG A 301 -15.77 -8.06 -43.74
CA ARG A 301 -15.84 -8.07 -42.26
C ARG A 301 -16.08 -9.45 -41.64
N GLN A 302 -16.64 -10.40 -42.39
CA GLN A 302 -16.81 -11.77 -41.89
C GLN A 302 -15.53 -12.60 -41.92
N TYR A 303 -14.51 -12.20 -42.69
CA TYR A 303 -13.24 -12.92 -42.79
C TYR A 303 -12.15 -12.42 -41.83
N GLU A 304 -12.22 -11.17 -41.36
CA GLU A 304 -11.21 -10.60 -40.46
C GLU A 304 -11.43 -10.91 -38.97
N GLY A 305 -12.54 -11.57 -38.60
CA GLY A 305 -12.85 -11.94 -37.21
C GLY A 305 -12.34 -13.32 -36.76
N GLY A 306 -11.52 -14.01 -37.57
CA GLY A 306 -11.05 -15.37 -37.31
C GLY A 306 -9.53 -15.51 -37.32
N SER A 307 -8.85 -14.94 -36.32
CA SER A 307 -7.49 -15.31 -35.90
C SER A 307 -7.26 -14.92 -34.44
#